data_AF-A0A535L619-F1
#
_entry.id   AF-A0A535L619-F1
#
_cell.length_a   1.000
_cell.length_b   1.000
_cell.length_c   1.000
_cell.angle_alpha   90.00
_cell.angle_beta   90.00
_cell.angle_gamma   90.00
#
_symmetry.space_group_name_H-M   'P 1'
#
loop_
_entity.id
_entity.type
_entity.pdbx_description
1 polymer ?
#
loop_
_entity_poly.entity_id
_entity_poly.type
_entity_poly.pdbx_seq_one_letter_code
_entity_poly.pdbx_strand_id
1 'polypeptide(L)'
;MLVLELELTAQQALDACRRRGLLIQSERQLAGRAGSRHWHLRIAGRRGTLELSEWQGRVWAKVHPLRDGGWASDFARDLSAIR
;
A
#
# COMPACT_ATOMS: atom_id res chain seq x y z
N MET A 1 -6.46 12.57 3.50
CA MET A 1 -5.59 11.37 3.61
C MET A 1 -6.50 10.16 3.58
N LEU A 2 -6.26 9.18 2.72
CA LEU A 2 -7.01 7.92 2.71
C LEU A 2 -6.22 6.86 3.48
N VAL A 3 -6.89 6.10 4.35
CA VAL A 3 -6.34 4.94 5.06
C VAL A 3 -7.42 3.86 5.09
N LEU A 4 -7.09 2.64 4.69
CA LEU A 4 -8.01 1.51 4.61
C LEU A 4 -7.34 0.28 5.19
N GLU A 5 -8.00 -0.37 6.14
CA GLU A 5 -7.59 -1.68 6.62
C GLU A 5 -7.89 -2.73 5.55
N LEU A 6 -7.03 -3.75 5.48
CA LEU A 6 -7.16 -4.84 4.53
C LEU A 6 -7.41 -6.14 5.29
N GLU A 7 -8.38 -6.93 4.82
CA GLU A 7 -8.58 -8.32 5.26
C GLU A 7 -7.62 -9.28 4.52
N LEU A 8 -6.38 -8.84 4.32
CA LEU A 8 -5.34 -9.57 3.61
C LEU A 8 -4.07 -9.60 4.46
N THR A 9 -3.30 -10.68 4.33
CA THR A 9 -1.89 -10.65 4.76
C THR A 9 -1.09 -9.68 3.90
N ALA A 10 0.05 -9.22 4.42
CA ALA A 10 0.94 -8.34 3.66
C ALA A 10 1.38 -8.97 2.34
N GLN A 11 1.64 -10.29 2.35
CA GLN A 11 2.01 -11.03 1.15
C GLN A 11 0.89 -11.06 0.10
N GLN A 12 -0.36 -11.36 0.50
CA GLN A 12 -1.50 -11.34 -0.43
C GLN A 12 -1.72 -9.94 -1.03
N ALA A 13 -1.62 -8.89 -0.20
CA ALA A 13 -1.75 -7.51 -0.66
C ALA A 13 -0.63 -7.12 -1.65
N LEU A 14 0.62 -7.49 -1.36
CA LEU A 14 1.75 -7.27 -2.26
C LEU A 14 1.60 -8.04 -3.57
N ASP A 15 1.11 -9.28 -3.54
CA ASP A 15 0.89 -10.07 -4.75
C ASP A 15 -0.25 -9.50 -5.59
N ALA A 16 -1.32 -9.00 -4.98
CA ALA A 16 -2.37 -8.26 -5.67
C ALA A 16 -1.83 -6.97 -6.31
N CYS A 17 -0.92 -6.27 -5.65
CA CYS A 17 -0.22 -5.11 -6.20
C CYS A 17 0.63 -5.49 -7.42
N ARG A 18 1.45 -6.54 -7.32
CA ARG A 18 2.31 -7.02 -8.40
C ARG A 18 1.51 -7.46 -9.63
N ARG A 19 0.42 -8.21 -9.44
CA ARG A 19 -0.47 -8.64 -10.54
C ARG A 19 -1.06 -7.46 -11.32
N ARG A 20 -1.18 -6.29 -10.69
CA ARG A 20 -1.67 -5.05 -11.30
C ARG A 20 -0.54 -4.11 -11.74
N GLY A 21 0.70 -4.59 -11.78
CA GLY A 21 1.86 -3.88 -12.31
C GLY A 21 2.50 -2.87 -11.35
N LEU A 22 2.14 -2.89 -10.05
CA LEU A 22 2.81 -2.05 -9.05
C LEU A 22 4.16 -2.66 -8.68
N LEU A 23 5.14 -1.78 -8.52
CA LEU A 23 6.51 -2.09 -8.12
C LEU A 23 6.78 -1.51 -6.73
N ILE A 24 7.51 -2.26 -5.90
CA ILE A 24 8.02 -1.75 -4.62
C ILE A 24 9.15 -0.76 -4.94
N GLN A 25 8.98 0.49 -4.53
CA GLN A 25 10.01 1.53 -4.63
C GLN A 25 10.95 1.50 -3.43
N SER A 26 10.42 1.24 -2.23
CA SER A 26 11.19 1.17 -1.00
C SER A 26 10.45 0.36 0.06
N GLU A 27 11.20 -0.31 0.94
CA GLU A 27 10.73 -0.97 2.15
C GLU A 27 11.47 -0.38 3.36
N ARG A 28 10.75 -0.13 4.46
CA ARG A 28 11.30 0.38 5.72
C ARG A 28 10.36 0.07 6.88
N GLN A 29 10.80 0.35 8.10
CA GLN A 29 9.90 0.37 9.27
C GLN A 29 9.24 1.75 9.41
N LEU A 30 8.05 1.78 10.02
CA LEU A 30 7.41 3.02 10.43
C LEU A 30 8.05 3.57 11.71
N ALA A 31 8.19 4.90 11.78
CA ALA A 31 8.65 5.57 12.99
C ALA A 31 7.73 5.25 14.17
N GLY A 32 8.31 4.91 15.32
CA GLY A 32 7.56 4.54 16.53
C GLY A 32 6.86 3.18 16.48
N ARG A 33 7.05 2.38 15.43
CA ARG A 33 6.46 1.04 15.29
C ARG A 33 7.54 0.03 14.92
N ALA A 34 8.41 -0.29 15.89
CA ALA A 34 9.46 -1.28 15.71
C ALA A 34 8.87 -2.63 15.25
N GLY A 35 9.54 -3.27 14.30
CA GLY A 35 9.09 -4.53 13.71
C GLY A 35 7.94 -4.40 12.69
N SER A 36 7.48 -3.18 12.40
CA SER A 36 6.56 -2.96 11.26
C SER A 36 7.27 -3.12 9.93
N ARG A 37 6.51 -3.47 8.90
CA ARG A 37 6.96 -3.43 7.51
C ARG A 37 6.14 -2.41 6.76
N HIS A 38 6.78 -1.56 5.98
CA HIS A 38 6.13 -0.48 5.26
C HIS A 38 6.75 -0.31 3.89
N TRP A 39 5.91 -0.43 2.87
CA TRP A 39 6.29 -0.36 1.47
C TRP A 39 5.70 0.88 0.82
N HIS A 40 6.50 1.53 0.01
CA HIS A 40 6.00 2.46 -1.00
C HIS A 40 5.91 1.72 -2.33
N LEU A 41 4.72 1.70 -2.92
CA LEU A 41 4.41 1.05 -4.18
C LEU A 41 4.08 2.11 -5.24
N ARG A 42 4.54 1.88 -6.47
CA ARG A 42 4.33 2.80 -7.61
C ARG A 42 4.01 2.03 -8.89
N ILE A 43 3.45 2.73 -9.87
CA ILE A 43 3.43 2.25 -11.26
C ILE A 43 4.58 2.91 -12.03
N ALA A 44 5.32 2.14 -12.82
CA ALA A 44 6.41 2.67 -13.63
C ALA A 44 5.91 3.78 -14.57
N GLY A 45 6.67 4.88 -14.68
CA GLY A 45 6.30 6.03 -15.52
C GLY A 45 5.11 6.88 -15.04
N ARG A 46 4.40 6.49 -13.97
CA ARG A 46 3.24 7.25 -13.46
C ARG A 46 3.55 7.91 -12.12
N ARG A 47 3.08 9.14 -11.95
CA ARG A 47 3.09 9.81 -10.63
C ARG A 47 2.10 9.12 -9.71
N GLY A 48 2.39 9.13 -8.40
CA GLY A 48 1.54 8.55 -7.36
C GLY A 48 2.28 7.51 -6.53
N THR A 49 1.80 7.28 -5.31
CA THR A 49 2.36 6.33 -4.37
C THR A 49 1.27 5.74 -3.51
N LEU A 50 1.19 4.41 -3.51
CA LEU A 50 0.43 3.65 -2.54
C LEU A 50 1.37 3.24 -1.41
N GLU A 51 1.02 3.57 -0.17
CA GLU A 51 1.71 3.08 1.01
C GLU A 51 1.00 1.82 1.50
N LEU A 52 1.70 0.70 1.63
CA LEU A 52 1.20 -0.52 2.27
C LEU A 52 1.98 -0.71 3.57
N SER A 53 1.32 -1.08 4.65
CA SER A 53 2.00 -1.34 5.91
C SER A 53 1.44 -2.56 6.61
N GLU A 54 2.29 -3.23 7.37
CA GLU A 54 1.96 -4.33 8.25
C GLU A 54 2.57 -4.08 9.64
N TRP A 55 1.77 -4.30 10.68
CA TRP A 55 2.26 -4.32 12.06
C TRP A 55 1.31 -5.08 12.98
N GLN A 56 1.84 -6.00 13.79
CA GLN A 56 1.07 -6.81 14.76
C GLN A 56 -0.15 -7.51 14.13
N GLY A 57 0.02 -8.11 12.95
CA GLY A 57 -1.04 -8.82 12.23
C GLY A 57 -2.06 -7.92 11.52
N ARG A 58 -1.94 -6.60 11.62
CA ARG A 58 -2.79 -5.64 10.90
C ARG A 58 -2.10 -5.18 9.63
N VAL A 59 -2.86 -5.12 8.55
CA VAL A 59 -2.40 -4.63 7.25
C VAL A 59 -3.28 -3.48 6.80
N TRP A 60 -2.68 -2.39 6.33
CA TRP A 60 -3.44 -1.25 5.81
C TRP A 60 -2.77 -0.60 4.62
N ALA A 61 -3.61 -0.11 3.72
CA ALA A 61 -3.23 0.78 2.63
C ALA A 61 -3.40 2.24 3.07
N LYS A 62 -2.53 3.12 2.58
CA LYS A 62 -2.60 4.56 2.82
C LYS A 62 -2.20 5.33 1.56
N VAL A 63 -2.89 6.44 1.32
CA VAL A 63 -2.61 7.35 0.21
C VAL A 63 -2.62 8.79 0.73
N HIS A 64 -1.47 9.45 0.60
CA HIS A 64 -1.37 10.89 0.83
C HIS A 64 -2.02 11.64 -0.34
N PRO A 65 -2.85 12.69 -0.13
CA PRO A 65 -3.54 13.39 -1.22
C PRO A 65 -2.59 13.90 -2.30
N LEU A 66 -1.45 14.49 -1.89
CA LEU A 66 -0.40 14.95 -2.81
C LEU A 66 0.36 13.83 -3.56
N ARG A 67 0.10 12.56 -3.21
CA ARG A 67 0.69 11.37 -3.82
C ARG A 67 -0.36 10.45 -4.44
N ASP A 68 -1.58 10.93 -4.63
CA ASP A 68 -2.62 10.12 -5.25
C ASP A 68 -2.27 9.78 -6.72
N GLY A 69 -1.78 10.77 -7.47
CA GLY A 69 -1.38 10.58 -8.86
C GLY A 69 -2.53 10.23 -9.81
N GLY A 70 -3.79 10.39 -9.38
CA GLY A 70 -4.98 10.04 -10.13
C GLY A 70 -5.27 8.54 -10.18
N TRP A 71 -4.66 7.72 -9.30
CA TRP A 71 -4.90 6.27 -9.29
C TRP A 71 -4.80 5.62 -7.92
N ALA A 72 -3.97 6.14 -7.01
CA ALA A 72 -3.62 5.40 -5.81
C ALA A 72 -4.80 5.22 -4.86
N SER A 73 -5.68 6.23 -4.72
CA SER A 73 -6.86 6.14 -3.84
C SER A 73 -7.87 5.10 -4.34
N ASP A 74 -8.15 5.08 -5.64
CA ASP A 74 -9.07 4.11 -6.23
C ASP A 74 -8.50 2.70 -6.14
N PHE A 75 -7.20 2.55 -6.43
CA PHE A 75 -6.50 1.30 -6.24
C PHE A 75 -6.56 0.81 -4.78
N ALA A 76 -6.40 1.70 -3.80
CA ALA A 76 -6.47 1.33 -2.39
C ALA A 76 -7.88 0.83 -2.02
N ARG A 77 -8.94 1.42 -2.58
CA ARG A 77 -10.32 0.95 -2.40
C ARG A 77 -10.51 -0.43 -3.03
N ASP A 78 -10.05 -0.63 -4.25
CA ASP A 78 -10.10 -1.93 -4.93
C ASP A 78 -9.34 -3.01 -4.17
N LEU A 79 -8.21 -2.65 -3.56
CA LEU A 79 -7.42 -3.56 -2.73
C LEU A 79 -8.17 -3.94 -1.45
N SER A 80 -8.82 -2.97 -0.79
CA SER A 80 -9.61 -3.21 0.43
C SER A 80 -10.88 -4.04 0.20
N ALA A 81 -11.36 -4.09 -1.04
CA ALA A 81 -12.53 -4.88 -1.41
C ALA A 81 -12.20 -6.36 -1.70
N ILE A 82 -10.91 -6.73 -1.77
CA ILE A 82 -10.49 -8.13 -1.92
C ILE A 82 -10.67 -8.84 -0.57
N ARG A 83 -11.30 -10.01 -0.60
CA ARG A 83 -11.46 -10.93 0.52
C ARG A 83 -10.63 -12.19 0.31
#